data_AF-A0AAV3R6Z9-F1
#
_entry.id   AF-A0AAV3R6Z9-F1
#
_cell.length_a   1.000
_cell.length_b   1.000
_cell.length_c   1.000
_cell.angle_alpha   90.00
_cell.angle_beta   90.00
_cell.angle_gamma   90.00
#
_symmetry.space_group_name_H-M   'P 1'
#
loop_
_entity.id
_entity.type
_entity.pdbx_description
1 polymer ?
#
loop_
_entity_poly.entity_id
_entity_poly.type
_entity_poly.pdbx_seq_one_letter_code
_entity_poly.pdbx_strand_id
1 'polypeptide(L)'
;MTIIRPKVPPCKYYGAYRFYKGTNKICCSKGEIRLAESELHPYLVSLITDTDAKSKEFQNMIKTYNNHFPFTSIGISCDEKYQRRDHGIYTVRVLDQVHHYLNDLLPQDAAKKMKGVQFYFYDSEHQISNRISAMPKLDASIVENLAVVLQPNPYADFLKQASELNNIDQYCIVIRSDPGLDQRTYNRPLSNEVDVIVRI
;
A
#
# COMPACT_ATOMS: atom_id res chain seq x y z
N MET A 1 -17.23 -30.46 10.80
CA MET A 1 -17.90 -30.36 9.47
C MET A 1 -17.00 -29.51 8.57
N THR A 2 -16.23 -30.13 7.69
CA THR A 2 -15.26 -29.43 6.83
C THR A 2 -16.00 -28.87 5.62
N ILE A 3 -16.12 -27.55 5.51
CA ILE A 3 -16.72 -26.90 4.34
C ILE A 3 -15.70 -26.98 3.20
N ILE A 4 -15.82 -27.99 2.35
CA ILE A 4 -15.02 -28.10 1.11
C ILE A 4 -15.62 -27.12 0.11
N ARG A 5 -14.93 -26.01 -0.12
CA ARG A 5 -15.34 -25.02 -1.15
C ARG A 5 -15.03 -25.58 -2.55
N PRO A 6 -15.90 -25.38 -3.54
CA PRO A 6 -15.61 -25.80 -4.90
C PRO A 6 -14.37 -25.09 -5.45
N LYS A 7 -13.56 -25.80 -6.22
CA LYS A 7 -12.37 -25.24 -6.88
C LYS A 7 -12.81 -24.21 -7.91
N VAL A 8 -12.25 -23.01 -7.82
CA VAL A 8 -12.44 -21.93 -8.80
C VAL A 8 -11.14 -21.78 -9.56
N PRO A 9 -11.16 -21.71 -10.90
CA PRO A 9 -9.95 -21.43 -11.64
C PRO A 9 -9.39 -20.05 -11.26
N PRO A 10 -8.06 -19.89 -11.23
CA PRO A 10 -7.42 -18.61 -10.96
C PRO A 10 -7.85 -17.55 -11.98
N CYS A 11 -7.62 -16.28 -11.63
CA CYS A 11 -7.91 -15.15 -12.49
C CYS A 11 -7.12 -15.25 -13.80
N LYS A 12 -7.79 -15.13 -14.95
CA LYS A 12 -7.16 -15.29 -16.28
C LYS A 12 -6.20 -14.16 -16.66
N TYR A 13 -6.19 -13.06 -15.92
CA TYR A 13 -5.32 -11.90 -16.19
C TYR A 13 -4.01 -12.02 -15.42
N TYR A 14 -4.08 -12.18 -14.10
CA TYR A 14 -2.91 -12.14 -13.20
C TYR A 14 -2.81 -13.33 -12.24
N GLY A 15 -3.51 -14.44 -12.51
CA GLY A 15 -3.41 -15.66 -11.71
C GLY A 15 -3.99 -15.59 -10.29
N ALA A 16 -4.54 -14.44 -9.87
CA ALA A 16 -5.08 -14.24 -8.53
C ALA A 16 -6.16 -15.27 -8.15
N TYR A 17 -6.16 -15.69 -6.88
CA TYR A 17 -7.18 -16.58 -6.34
C TYR A 17 -8.58 -15.94 -6.44
N ARG A 18 -9.57 -16.76 -6.79
CA ARG A 18 -10.97 -16.33 -6.92
C ARG A 18 -11.85 -17.01 -5.88
N PHE A 19 -12.76 -16.24 -5.29
CA PHE A 19 -13.78 -16.77 -4.39
C PHE A 19 -14.88 -17.50 -5.17
N TYR A 20 -15.35 -18.62 -4.64
CA TYR A 20 -16.40 -19.47 -5.24
C TYR A 20 -17.70 -18.70 -5.57
N LYS A 21 -18.11 -17.76 -4.72
CA LYS A 21 -19.28 -16.90 -4.94
C LYS A 21 -18.89 -15.47 -5.33
N GLY A 22 -17.67 -15.26 -5.82
CA GLY A 22 -17.20 -13.96 -6.24
C GLY A 22 -17.85 -13.52 -7.56
N THR A 23 -18.17 -12.22 -7.70
CA THR A 23 -18.67 -11.69 -8.97
C THR A 23 -17.56 -11.68 -10.03
N ASN A 24 -17.92 -11.68 -11.31
CA ASN A 24 -16.94 -11.63 -12.41
C ASN A 24 -16.08 -10.36 -12.42
N LYS A 25 -16.51 -9.28 -11.73
CA LYS A 25 -15.72 -8.05 -11.58
C LYS A 25 -14.61 -8.16 -10.52
N ILE A 26 -14.66 -9.14 -9.61
CA ILE A 26 -13.65 -9.30 -8.55
C ILE A 26 -12.26 -9.65 -9.11
N CYS A 27 -12.19 -10.35 -10.25
CA CYS A 27 -10.93 -10.65 -10.91
C CYS A 27 -10.55 -9.47 -11.84
N CYS A 28 -9.70 -8.59 -11.31
CA CYS A 28 -9.03 -7.50 -12.02
C CYS A 28 -9.98 -6.58 -12.80
N SER A 29 -11.21 -6.38 -12.30
CA SER A 29 -12.27 -5.64 -12.99
C SER A 29 -12.51 -6.13 -14.42
N LYS A 30 -12.48 -7.45 -14.65
CA LYS A 30 -12.58 -8.06 -15.99
C LYS A 30 -11.46 -7.58 -16.96
N GLY A 31 -10.26 -7.35 -16.43
CA GLY A 31 -9.08 -6.99 -17.23
C GLY A 31 -8.92 -5.50 -17.52
N GLU A 32 -9.79 -4.67 -16.94
CA GLU A 32 -9.63 -3.21 -17.01
C GLU A 32 -8.46 -2.72 -16.16
N ILE A 33 -8.17 -3.41 -15.06
CA ILE A 33 -7.00 -3.11 -14.23
C ILE A 33 -5.80 -3.79 -14.87
N ARG A 34 -4.79 -3.00 -15.22
CA ARG A 34 -3.47 -3.49 -15.63
C ARG A 34 -2.48 -3.22 -14.52
N LEU A 35 -1.95 -4.29 -13.93
CA LEU A 35 -0.83 -4.20 -12.99
C LEU A 35 0.47 -4.17 -13.79
N ALA A 36 1.42 -3.34 -13.36
CA ALA A 36 2.78 -3.39 -13.85
C ALA A 36 3.36 -4.79 -13.59
N GLU A 37 4.02 -5.36 -14.60
CA GLU A 37 4.79 -6.59 -14.42
C GLU A 37 5.94 -6.30 -13.46
N SER A 38 6.01 -7.10 -12.40
CA SER A 38 7.07 -7.00 -11.40
C SER A 38 7.64 -8.39 -11.21
N GLU A 39 8.91 -8.55 -11.55
CA GLU A 39 9.65 -9.74 -11.14
C GLU A 39 9.89 -9.67 -9.64
N LEU A 40 9.59 -10.77 -8.95
CA LEU A 40 9.80 -10.84 -7.52
C LEU A 40 11.31 -10.89 -7.25
N HIS A 41 11.84 -9.80 -6.69
CA HIS A 41 13.28 -9.66 -6.44
C HIS A 41 13.79 -10.81 -5.54
N PRO A 42 14.92 -11.48 -5.88
CA PRO A 42 15.42 -12.65 -5.13
C PRO A 42 15.59 -12.42 -3.63
N TYR A 43 15.99 -11.20 -3.24
CA TYR A 43 16.08 -10.79 -1.84
C TYR A 43 14.74 -10.86 -1.09
N LEU A 44 13.62 -10.49 -1.73
CA LEU A 44 12.30 -10.59 -1.11
C LEU A 44 11.90 -12.06 -0.97
N VAL A 45 12.26 -12.90 -1.94
CA VAL A 45 12.03 -14.34 -1.87
C VAL A 45 12.77 -14.92 -0.67
N SER A 46 14.08 -14.66 -0.56
CA SER A 46 14.90 -15.18 0.55
C SER A 46 14.36 -14.76 1.91
N LEU A 47 13.97 -13.49 2.09
CA LEU A 47 13.38 -13.01 3.35
C LEU A 47 12.13 -13.81 3.76
N ILE A 48 11.35 -14.31 2.81
CA ILE A 48 10.10 -15.05 3.05
C ILE A 48 10.35 -16.57 3.18
N THR A 49 11.32 -17.11 2.45
CA THR A 49 11.52 -18.57 2.34
C THR A 49 12.64 -19.11 3.21
N ASP A 50 13.66 -18.31 3.49
CA ASP A 50 14.87 -18.78 4.15
C ASP A 50 14.67 -18.90 5.66
N THR A 51 15.61 -19.60 6.31
CA THR A 51 15.51 -19.99 7.72
C THR A 51 16.63 -19.44 8.60
N ASP A 52 17.45 -18.55 8.04
CA ASP A 52 18.47 -17.81 8.78
C ASP A 52 17.84 -16.81 9.76
N ALA A 53 18.66 -16.24 10.64
CA ALA A 53 18.20 -15.36 11.71
C ALA A 53 17.49 -14.10 11.18
N LYS A 54 18.00 -13.49 10.09
CA LYS A 54 17.41 -12.27 9.52
C LYS A 54 16.08 -12.56 8.85
N SER A 55 16.00 -13.63 8.07
CA SER A 55 14.74 -14.04 7.42
C SER A 55 13.67 -14.38 8.47
N LYS A 56 14.03 -15.07 9.55
CA LYS A 56 13.12 -15.33 10.67
C LYS A 56 12.65 -14.06 11.38
N GLU A 57 13.54 -13.11 11.62
CA GLU A 57 13.17 -11.81 12.19
C GLU A 57 12.17 -11.08 11.27
N PHE A 58 12.49 -10.99 9.98
CA PHE A 58 11.62 -10.40 8.99
C PHE A 58 10.25 -11.06 8.98
N GLN A 59 10.17 -12.39 8.92
CA GLN A 59 8.91 -13.14 8.92
C GLN A 59 8.09 -12.86 10.18
N ASN A 60 8.73 -12.80 11.35
CA ASN A 60 8.07 -12.48 12.62
C ASN A 60 7.55 -11.03 12.65
N MET A 61 8.25 -10.11 12.00
CA MET A 61 7.94 -8.66 11.98
C MET A 61 7.40 -8.17 10.64
N ILE A 62 6.96 -9.06 9.75
CA ILE A 62 6.64 -8.73 8.35
C ILE A 62 5.60 -7.63 8.21
N LYS A 63 4.61 -7.61 9.12
CA LYS A 63 3.60 -6.55 9.19
C LYS A 63 4.22 -5.19 9.51
N THR A 64 5.18 -5.15 10.42
CA THR A 64 5.89 -3.93 10.80
C THR A 64 6.77 -3.44 9.65
N TYR A 65 7.50 -4.33 8.97
CA TYR A 65 8.26 -3.98 7.76
C TYR A 65 7.35 -3.44 6.66
N ASN A 66 6.24 -4.11 6.34
CA ASN A 66 5.28 -3.64 5.33
C ASN A 66 4.69 -2.26 5.69
N ASN A 67 4.36 -2.04 6.96
CA ASN A 67 3.87 -0.75 7.44
C ASN A 67 4.97 0.34 7.47
N HIS A 68 6.24 -0.05 7.38
CA HIS A 68 7.37 0.87 7.30
C HIS A 68 7.63 1.35 5.86
N PHE A 69 7.16 0.62 4.84
CA PHE A 69 7.27 0.98 3.43
C PHE A 69 5.90 1.21 2.75
N PRO A 70 4.98 2.01 3.32
CA PRO A 70 3.67 2.20 2.70
C PRO A 70 3.81 3.12 1.48
N PHE A 71 3.27 2.67 0.34
CA PHE A 71 3.07 3.53 -0.83
C PHE A 71 1.87 4.48 -0.61
N THR A 72 0.74 3.94 -0.15
CA THR A 72 -0.43 4.70 0.33
C THR A 72 -0.80 4.23 1.73
N SER A 73 -1.35 5.09 2.57
CA SER A 73 -2.04 4.65 3.78
C SER A 73 -3.55 4.56 3.53
N ILE A 74 -4.24 3.82 4.40
CA ILE A 74 -5.68 3.67 4.35
C ILE A 74 -6.31 4.59 5.40
N GLY A 75 -7.17 5.50 4.96
CA GLY A 75 -8.03 6.31 5.81
C GLY A 75 -9.38 5.63 5.99
N ILE A 76 -9.72 5.24 7.22
CA ILE A 76 -10.98 4.57 7.55
C ILE A 76 -11.54 5.09 8.87
N SER A 77 -12.85 5.34 8.90
CA SER A 77 -13.61 5.44 10.14
C SER A 77 -13.92 4.03 10.65
N CYS A 78 -13.57 3.73 11.89
CA CYS A 78 -13.77 2.39 12.46
C CYS A 78 -14.58 2.43 13.74
N ASP A 79 -15.33 1.36 13.97
CA ASP A 79 -15.99 1.10 15.25
C ASP A 79 -14.95 0.61 16.27
N GLU A 80 -14.58 1.49 17.20
CA GLU A 80 -13.59 1.22 18.26
C GLU A 80 -13.91 -0.03 19.08
N LYS A 81 -15.20 -0.40 19.18
CA LYS A 81 -15.64 -1.59 19.91
C LYS A 81 -15.06 -2.88 19.33
N TYR A 82 -14.83 -2.93 18.02
CA TYR A 82 -14.30 -4.11 17.32
C TYR A 82 -12.78 -4.05 17.13
N GLN A 83 -12.15 -2.90 17.36
CA GLN A 83 -10.70 -2.72 17.17
C GLN A 83 -9.83 -3.32 18.28
N ARG A 84 -10.42 -3.89 19.33
CA ARG A 84 -9.68 -4.48 20.44
C ARG A 84 -9.35 -5.95 20.19
N ARG A 85 -8.18 -6.39 20.66
CA ARG A 85 -7.73 -7.80 20.63
C ARG A 85 -8.27 -8.60 21.81
N ASP A 86 -9.42 -8.22 22.36
CA ASP A 86 -10.03 -8.87 23.51
C ASP A 86 -11.01 -9.99 23.11
N HIS A 87 -11.48 -10.03 21.87
CA HIS A 87 -12.47 -11.01 21.41
C HIS A 87 -12.12 -11.68 20.07
N GLY A 88 -11.52 -12.89 20.11
CA GLY A 88 -11.41 -13.78 18.95
C GLY A 88 -10.50 -13.25 17.83
N ILE A 89 -10.90 -13.46 16.57
CA ILE A 89 -10.15 -13.01 15.39
C ILE A 89 -10.24 -11.49 15.31
N TYR A 90 -9.08 -10.83 15.26
CA TYR A 90 -8.97 -9.38 15.09
C TYR A 90 -9.78 -8.92 13.88
N THR A 91 -10.84 -8.16 14.12
CA THR A 91 -11.81 -7.73 13.10
C THR A 91 -11.96 -6.23 13.16
N VAL A 92 -11.66 -5.53 12.07
CA VAL A 92 -11.95 -4.10 11.97
C VAL A 92 -13.29 -3.93 11.27
N ARG A 93 -14.22 -3.22 11.91
CA ARG A 93 -15.47 -2.79 11.27
C ARG A 93 -15.30 -1.35 10.79
N VAL A 94 -15.28 -1.18 9.48
CA VAL A 94 -15.31 0.14 8.84
C VAL A 94 -16.75 0.66 8.90
N LEU A 95 -16.94 1.87 9.44
CA LEU A 95 -18.25 2.52 9.59
C LEU A 95 -18.66 3.29 8.33
N ASP A 96 -17.69 3.94 7.71
CA ASP A 96 -17.87 4.79 6.54
C ASP A 96 -17.11 4.22 5.32
N GLN A 97 -16.62 5.11 4.46
CA GLN A 97 -15.88 4.76 3.26
C GLN A 97 -14.41 4.46 3.58
N VAL A 98 -13.81 3.63 2.74
CA VAL A 98 -12.36 3.42 2.72
C VAL A 98 -11.75 4.42 1.75
N HIS A 99 -10.87 5.26 2.25
CA HIS A 99 -10.13 6.21 1.43
C HIS A 99 -8.66 5.80 1.34
N HIS A 100 -8.03 6.06 0.20
CA HIS A 100 -6.57 6.00 0.08
C HIS A 100 -6.00 7.38 0.40
N TYR A 101 -5.10 7.43 1.38
CA TYR A 101 -4.39 8.62 1.76
C TYR A 101 -2.96 8.55 1.23
N LEU A 102 -2.53 9.62 0.55
CA LEU A 102 -1.14 9.84 0.21
C LEU A 102 -0.58 10.92 1.13
N ASN A 103 0.73 11.00 1.23
CA ASN A 103 1.33 12.20 1.82
C ASN A 103 1.63 13.18 0.70
N ASP A 104 1.85 14.43 1.09
CA ASP A 104 2.20 15.49 0.17
C ASP A 104 3.36 15.12 -0.73
N LEU A 105 3.37 15.63 -1.96
CA LEU A 105 4.48 15.39 -2.87
C LEU A 105 5.75 16.06 -2.38
N LEU A 106 5.61 17.27 -1.83
CA LEU A 106 6.70 18.03 -1.26
C LEU A 106 6.83 17.79 0.25
N PRO A 107 8.07 17.73 0.78
CA PRO A 107 8.26 17.88 2.21
C PRO A 107 7.85 19.31 2.61
N GLN A 108 6.95 19.42 3.59
CA GLN A 108 6.47 20.73 4.08
C GLN A 108 7.57 21.59 4.73
N ASP A 109 8.72 21.00 5.09
CA ASP A 109 9.88 21.70 5.64
C ASP A 109 11.15 20.86 5.41
N ALA A 110 12.30 21.51 5.14
CA ALA A 110 13.59 20.84 5.01
C ALA A 110 14.01 20.08 6.29
N ALA A 111 13.48 20.50 7.45
CA ALA A 111 13.71 19.86 8.75
C ALA A 111 12.75 18.70 9.07
N LYS A 112 11.68 18.52 8.28
CA LYS A 112 10.62 17.54 8.58
C LYS A 112 10.95 16.22 7.92
N LYS A 113 10.93 15.14 8.71
CA LYS A 113 11.16 13.78 8.21
C LYS A 113 10.12 13.43 7.13
N MET A 114 10.61 12.94 6.00
CA MET A 114 9.79 12.43 4.90
C MET A 114 8.85 11.30 5.36
N LYS A 115 7.71 11.14 4.68
CA LYS A 115 6.69 10.15 5.05
C LYS A 115 6.09 9.43 3.84
N GLY A 116 5.81 8.14 4.02
CA GLY A 116 5.04 7.31 3.08
C GLY A 116 5.56 7.37 1.64
N VAL A 117 4.73 7.84 0.71
CA VAL A 117 5.07 7.80 -0.71
C VAL A 117 6.33 8.59 -1.09
N GLN A 118 6.66 9.64 -0.35
CA GLN A 118 7.79 10.53 -0.65
C GLN A 118 9.11 9.77 -0.73
N PHE A 119 9.23 8.66 0.02
CA PHE A 119 10.42 7.81 0.02
C PHE A 119 10.71 7.09 -1.30
N TYR A 120 9.77 7.07 -2.23
CA TYR A 120 9.95 6.39 -3.51
C TYR A 120 10.54 7.30 -4.60
N PHE A 121 10.39 8.63 -4.48
CA PHE A 121 10.77 9.55 -5.56
C PHE A 121 11.55 10.79 -5.12
N TYR A 122 11.47 11.20 -3.85
CA TYR A 122 12.38 12.22 -3.34
C TYR A 122 13.74 11.55 -3.12
N ASP A 123 14.85 12.23 -3.40
CA ASP A 123 16.20 11.76 -3.11
C ASP A 123 16.79 12.63 -2.00
N SER A 124 17.08 12.06 -0.84
CA SER A 124 17.83 12.77 0.18
C SER A 124 18.86 11.84 0.79
N GLU A 125 20.09 12.37 0.96
CA GLU A 125 21.25 11.64 1.48
C GLU A 125 21.00 10.96 2.84
N HIS A 126 19.92 11.35 3.55
CA HIS A 126 19.60 10.90 4.90
C HIS A 126 18.32 10.05 5.02
N GLN A 127 17.67 9.63 3.92
CA GLN A 127 16.37 8.92 4.03
C GLN A 127 16.44 7.60 4.77
N ILE A 128 17.42 6.78 4.41
CA ILE A 128 17.60 5.45 5.00
C ILE A 128 17.91 5.59 6.49
N SER A 129 18.82 6.49 6.86
CA SER A 129 19.12 6.81 8.26
C SER A 129 17.87 7.32 9.01
N ASN A 130 17.09 8.20 8.40
CA ASN A 130 15.82 8.68 8.97
C ASN A 130 14.81 7.55 9.17
N ARG A 131 14.70 6.61 8.23
CA ARG A 131 13.84 5.42 8.30
C ARG A 131 14.26 4.50 9.44
N ILE A 132 15.54 4.16 9.51
CA ILE A 132 16.11 3.36 10.60
C ILE A 132 15.84 4.03 11.96
N SER A 133 16.05 5.35 12.07
CA SER A 133 15.79 6.11 13.30
C SER A 133 14.31 6.11 13.71
N ALA A 134 13.39 6.03 12.73
CA ALA A 134 11.96 6.09 12.98
C ALA A 134 11.42 4.76 13.53
N MET A 135 12.11 3.64 13.26
CA MET A 135 11.76 2.34 13.81
C MET A 135 13.01 1.54 14.21
N PRO A 136 13.64 1.86 15.36
CA PRO A 136 14.89 1.21 15.81
C PRO A 136 14.77 -0.29 16.10
N LYS A 137 13.55 -0.83 16.09
CA LYS A 137 13.26 -2.24 16.31
C LYS A 137 13.46 -3.10 15.05
N LEU A 138 13.60 -2.49 13.88
CA LEU A 138 13.85 -3.21 12.63
C LEU A 138 15.35 -3.35 12.42
N ASP A 139 15.77 -4.48 11.87
CA ASP A 139 17.14 -4.66 11.37
C ASP A 139 17.44 -3.63 10.27
N ALA A 140 18.47 -2.81 10.54
CA ALA A 140 18.88 -1.72 9.67
C ALA A 140 19.27 -2.19 8.26
N SER A 141 19.93 -3.35 8.15
CA SER A 141 20.33 -3.90 6.86
C SER A 141 19.14 -4.38 6.04
N ILE A 142 18.08 -4.89 6.69
CA ILE A 142 16.84 -5.24 6.00
C ILE A 142 16.15 -3.97 5.48
N VAL A 143 16.09 -2.91 6.29
CA VAL A 143 15.53 -1.61 5.88
C VAL A 143 16.30 -1.03 4.69
N GLU A 144 17.62 -1.05 4.73
CA GLU A 144 18.49 -0.61 3.63
C GLU A 144 18.21 -1.36 2.33
N ASN A 145 18.24 -2.70 2.37
CA ASN A 145 18.03 -3.52 1.19
C ASN A 145 16.61 -3.40 0.65
N LEU A 146 15.59 -3.32 1.53
CA LEU A 146 14.21 -3.08 1.10
C LEU A 146 14.06 -1.71 0.42
N ALA A 147 14.73 -0.67 0.93
CA ALA A 147 14.68 0.66 0.29
C ALA A 147 15.22 0.60 -1.15
N VAL A 148 16.33 -0.11 -1.38
CA VAL A 148 16.91 -0.29 -2.72
C VAL A 148 15.98 -1.11 -3.63
N VAL A 149 15.48 -2.25 -3.13
CA VAL A 149 14.61 -3.15 -3.91
C VAL A 149 13.28 -2.51 -4.28
N LEU A 150 12.73 -1.65 -3.42
CA LEU A 150 11.44 -1.00 -3.62
C LEU A 150 11.54 0.36 -4.33
N GLN A 151 12.75 0.90 -4.53
CA GLN A 151 12.97 2.18 -5.20
C GLN A 151 12.40 2.21 -6.63
N PRO A 152 12.63 1.21 -7.51
CA PRO A 152 12.07 1.19 -8.87
C PRO A 152 10.59 0.75 -8.86
N ASN A 153 9.74 1.53 -8.19
CA ASN A 153 8.31 1.29 -8.14
C ASN A 153 7.64 1.96 -9.34
N PRO A 154 7.08 1.21 -10.32
CA PRO A 154 6.47 1.78 -11.53
C PRO A 154 5.25 2.66 -11.22
N TYR A 155 4.62 2.48 -10.06
CA TYR A 155 3.53 3.34 -9.62
C TYR A 155 4.02 4.66 -9.01
N ALA A 156 5.30 4.79 -8.66
CA ALA A 156 5.88 6.03 -8.15
C ALA A 156 6.33 6.98 -9.28
N ASP A 157 6.56 6.47 -10.49
CA ASP A 157 7.15 7.23 -11.60
C ASP A 157 6.33 8.47 -11.97
N PHE A 158 5.00 8.37 -11.98
CA PHE A 158 4.16 9.52 -12.29
C PHE A 158 4.23 10.60 -11.21
N LEU A 159 4.37 10.20 -9.93
CA LEU A 159 4.54 11.12 -8.80
C LEU A 159 5.93 11.77 -8.83
N LYS A 160 6.95 11.02 -9.26
CA LYS A 160 8.30 11.55 -9.50
C LYS A 160 8.27 12.65 -10.57
N GLN A 161 7.67 12.36 -11.72
CA GLN A 161 7.53 13.36 -12.79
C GLN A 161 6.75 14.58 -12.31
N ALA A 162 5.66 14.37 -11.54
CA ALA A 162 4.90 15.47 -10.96
C ALA A 162 5.75 16.30 -9.98
N SER A 163 6.61 15.66 -9.18
CA SER A 163 7.50 16.33 -8.21
C SER A 163 8.55 17.24 -8.85
N GLU A 164 8.89 17.00 -10.12
CA GLU A 164 9.87 17.78 -10.90
C GLU A 164 9.23 18.99 -11.61
N LEU A 165 7.91 19.16 -11.54
CA LEU A 165 7.23 20.32 -12.13
C LEU A 165 7.57 21.61 -11.37
N ASN A 166 7.87 22.66 -12.14
CA ASN A 166 8.01 24.01 -11.58
C ASN A 166 6.67 24.48 -10.97
N ASN A 167 6.75 25.18 -9.83
CA ASN A 167 5.59 25.70 -9.10
C ASN A 167 4.60 24.62 -8.62
N ILE A 168 5.08 23.43 -8.25
CA ILE A 168 4.21 22.35 -7.74
C ILE A 168 3.38 22.76 -6.53
N ASP A 169 3.85 23.74 -5.74
CA ASP A 169 3.13 24.40 -4.64
C ASP A 169 1.82 25.09 -5.09
N GLN A 170 1.69 25.40 -6.39
CA GLN A 170 0.49 25.99 -6.98
C GLN A 170 -0.51 24.93 -7.50
N TYR A 171 -0.14 23.66 -7.51
CA TYR A 171 -0.97 22.57 -8.00
C TYR A 171 -1.47 21.72 -6.83
N CYS A 172 -2.75 21.36 -6.86
CA CYS A 172 -3.32 20.39 -5.94
C CYS A 172 -3.86 19.19 -6.72
N ILE A 173 -3.58 18.00 -6.20
CA ILE A 173 -4.19 16.77 -6.71
C ILE A 173 -5.57 16.67 -6.04
N VAL A 174 -6.63 16.93 -6.80
CA VAL A 174 -8.02 16.88 -6.32
C VAL A 174 -8.66 15.57 -6.74
N ILE A 175 -9.08 14.79 -5.75
CA ILE A 175 -9.93 13.62 -5.97
C ILE A 175 -11.37 14.10 -6.03
N ARG A 176 -12.06 13.85 -7.14
CA ARG A 176 -13.52 13.94 -7.14
C ARG A 176 -14.07 12.66 -6.50
N SER A 177 -15.04 12.80 -5.62
CA SER A 177 -15.84 11.68 -5.11
C SER A 177 -17.28 11.99 -5.48
N ASP A 178 -17.85 11.25 -6.43
CA ASP A 178 -19.24 11.46 -6.84
C ASP A 178 -20.17 10.71 -5.87
N PRO A 179 -21.02 11.40 -5.10
CA PRO A 179 -21.97 10.77 -4.18
C PRO A 179 -23.13 10.05 -4.90
N GLY A 180 -23.19 10.07 -6.24
CA GLY A 180 -24.27 9.48 -7.03
C GLY A 180 -24.38 7.94 -7.01
N LEU A 181 -23.40 7.20 -6.48
CA LEU A 181 -23.44 5.73 -6.36
C LEU A 181 -23.56 5.26 -4.91
N ASP A 182 -24.31 4.18 -4.65
CA ASP A 182 -24.48 3.59 -3.31
C ASP A 182 -23.18 2.96 -2.81
N GLN A 183 -22.39 3.73 -2.07
CA GLN A 183 -21.04 3.38 -1.62
C GLN A 183 -20.97 2.26 -0.58
N ARG A 184 -22.11 1.68 -0.16
CA ARG A 184 -22.17 0.48 0.68
C ARG A 184 -22.04 -0.83 -0.11
N THR A 185 -21.98 -0.75 -1.44
CA THR A 185 -21.79 -1.89 -2.33
C THR A 185 -20.41 -1.86 -3.00
N TYR A 186 -19.95 -3.00 -3.54
CA TYR A 186 -18.71 -3.10 -4.33
C TYR A 186 -18.85 -2.37 -5.68
N ASN A 187 -18.96 -1.04 -5.63
CA ASN A 187 -19.00 -0.22 -6.84
C ASN A 187 -17.64 -0.25 -7.52
N ARG A 188 -17.68 -0.20 -8.85
CA ARG A 188 -16.49 0.03 -9.65
C ARG A 188 -16.04 1.44 -9.32
N PRO A 189 -14.83 1.66 -8.77
CA PRO A 189 -14.27 3.00 -8.78
C PRO A 189 -14.10 3.40 -10.24
N LEU A 190 -14.88 4.38 -10.66
CA LEU A 190 -14.66 5.04 -11.94
C LEU A 190 -13.39 5.91 -11.80
N SER A 191 -12.73 6.30 -12.90
CA SER A 191 -11.48 7.09 -12.83
C SER A 191 -11.65 8.47 -12.17
N ASN A 192 -12.89 8.84 -11.85
CA ASN A 192 -13.31 9.99 -11.07
C ASN A 192 -13.71 9.63 -9.62
N GLU A 193 -13.37 8.46 -9.10
CA GLU A 193 -13.76 7.97 -7.76
C GLU A 193 -12.59 7.39 -6.93
N VAL A 194 -11.42 7.15 -7.53
CA VAL A 194 -10.21 6.77 -6.82
C VAL A 194 -9.11 7.72 -7.24
N ASP A 195 -8.62 8.48 -6.27
CA ASP A 195 -7.25 8.99 -6.27
C ASP A 195 -6.92 9.48 -4.86
N VAL A 196 -5.80 10.17 -4.71
CA VAL A 196 -4.94 10.12 -3.54
C VAL A 196 -4.82 11.53 -2.90
N ILE A 197 -5.02 11.61 -1.58
CA ILE A 197 -5.06 12.90 -0.86
C ILE A 197 -3.64 13.42 -0.67
N VAL A 198 -3.35 14.66 -1.07
CA VAL A 198 -2.15 15.44 -0.72
C VAL A 198 -2.66 16.77 -0.18
N ARG A 199 -2.35 17.12 1.06
CA ARG A 199 -2.93 18.24 1.78
C ARG A 199 -1.85 19.18 2.35
N ILE A 200 -1.74 20.34 1.69
CA ILE A 200 -1.33 21.70 2.13
C ILE A 200 -0.41 21.76 3.36
#